data_AF-A0A091V7N5-F1
#
_entry.id   AF-A0A091V7N5-F1
#
_cell.length_a   1.000
_cell.length_b   1.000
_cell.length_c   1.000
_cell.angle_alpha   90.00
_cell.angle_beta   90.00
_cell.angle_gamma   90.00
#
_symmetry.space_group_name_H-M   'P 1'
#
loop_
_entity.id
_entity.type
_entity.pdbx_description
1 polymer ?
#
loop_
_entity_poly.entity_id
_entity_poly.type
_entity_poly.pdbx_seq_one_letter_code
_entity_poly.pdbx_strand_id
1 'polypeptide(L)'
;GAAEMDSQEIKELQQEVMEALGISMEELQDIIDKELEKFECVKQRKQQLEELEKCVKQKEEEVARVDRLFDDASRAIDKCEILVKDLYSKLGLQYRESSSEDEDLAAKATEVIEIPDEDDDDVMSIDLGWKHKKVLHVFFLFPSLQLREAMAAMRKSAQDVQKFMDAVNKKTNAQDAQKAAGSDLSNDGDLNVGMRILGKKRTKTWHKGTLIAIQTVG
;
A
#
# COMPACT_ATOMS: atom_id res chain seq x y z
N GLY A 1 -36.98 3.78 -21.57
CA GLY A 1 -37.69 2.62 -21.00
C GLY A 1 -37.76 2.74 -19.48
N ALA A 2 -37.11 1.85 -18.72
CA ALA A 2 -37.16 1.83 -17.25
C ALA A 2 -36.41 3.01 -16.58
N ALA A 3 -35.18 3.34 -17.03
CA ALA A 3 -34.38 4.44 -16.43
C ALA A 3 -34.96 5.85 -16.68
N GLU A 4 -35.82 6.00 -17.69
CA GLU A 4 -36.50 7.25 -18.03
C GLU A 4 -37.72 7.49 -17.12
N MET A 5 -38.40 6.41 -16.73
CA MET A 5 -39.53 6.44 -15.80
C MET A 5 -39.07 6.87 -14.40
N ASP A 6 -37.94 6.33 -13.92
CA ASP A 6 -37.35 6.73 -12.63
C ASP A 6 -36.95 8.21 -12.61
N SER A 7 -36.39 8.74 -13.70
CA SER A 7 -36.01 10.16 -13.75
C SER A 7 -37.20 11.11 -13.73
N GLN A 8 -38.34 10.69 -14.29
CA GLN A 8 -39.56 11.47 -14.30
C GLN A 8 -40.24 11.46 -12.92
N GLU A 9 -40.30 10.29 -12.29
CA GLU A 9 -40.85 10.11 -10.94
C GLU A 9 -40.05 10.89 -9.89
N ILE A 10 -38.71 10.92 -10.01
CA ILE A 10 -37.85 11.73 -9.12
C ILE A 10 -38.13 13.23 -9.26
N LYS A 11 -38.41 13.72 -10.48
CA LYS A 11 -38.71 15.15 -10.71
C LYS A 11 -40.09 15.53 -10.18
N GLU A 12 -41.08 14.65 -10.35
CA GLU A 12 -42.41 14.84 -9.77
C GLU A 12 -42.33 14.88 -8.24
N LEU A 13 -41.56 13.99 -7.61
CA LEU A 13 -41.30 14.00 -6.17
C LEU A 13 -40.56 15.28 -5.72
N GLN A 14 -39.56 15.75 -6.48
CA GLN A 14 -38.86 17.01 -6.18
C GLN A 14 -39.81 18.21 -6.23
N GLN A 15 -40.70 18.25 -7.22
CA GLN A 15 -41.70 19.30 -7.38
C GLN A 15 -42.74 19.26 -6.26
N GLU A 16 -43.23 18.07 -5.89
CA GLU A 16 -44.17 17.88 -4.78
C GLU A 16 -43.56 18.34 -3.45
N VAL A 17 -42.29 18.00 -3.18
CA VAL A 17 -41.57 18.42 -1.98
C VAL A 17 -41.38 19.95 -1.94
N MET A 18 -41.06 20.57 -3.08
CA MET A 18 -40.92 22.03 -3.20
C MET A 18 -42.25 22.75 -2.92
N GLU A 19 -43.35 22.28 -3.51
CA GLU A 19 -44.68 22.84 -3.31
C GLU A 19 -45.19 22.65 -1.87
N ALA A 20 -44.93 21.49 -1.27
CA ALA A 20 -45.36 21.17 0.09
C ALA A 20 -44.61 21.97 1.17
N LEU A 21 -43.30 22.18 1.01
CA LEU A 21 -42.47 22.90 1.99
C LEU A 21 -42.42 24.41 1.74
N GLY A 22 -42.81 24.88 0.55
CA GLY A 22 -42.79 26.30 0.18
C GLY A 22 -41.39 26.93 0.15
N ILE A 23 -40.35 26.09 0.05
CA ILE A 23 -38.94 26.47 -0.09
C ILE A 23 -38.41 25.95 -1.42
N SER A 24 -37.40 26.61 -1.98
CA SER A 24 -36.73 26.14 -3.18
C SER A 24 -35.88 24.88 -2.90
N MET A 25 -35.58 24.11 -3.95
CA MET A 25 -34.71 22.93 -3.84
C MET A 25 -33.29 23.30 -3.37
N GLU A 26 -32.80 24.48 -3.74
CA GLU A 26 -31.50 25.01 -3.31
C GLU A 26 -31.51 25.34 -1.82
N GLU A 27 -32.59 25.95 -1.30
CA GLU A 27 -32.74 26.20 0.14
C GLU A 27 -32.85 24.90 0.95
N LEU A 28 -33.55 23.88 0.42
CA LEU A 28 -33.61 22.57 1.07
C LEU A 28 -32.23 21.88 1.11
N GLN A 29 -31.47 21.95 0.02
CA GLN A 29 -30.09 21.46 -0.07
C GLN A 29 -29.21 22.15 0.98
N ASP A 30 -29.27 23.48 1.06
CA ASP A 30 -28.53 24.28 2.04
C ASP A 30 -28.92 23.94 3.48
N ILE A 31 -30.20 23.71 3.77
CA ILE A 31 -30.67 23.29 5.10
C ILE A 31 -30.09 21.92 5.45
N ILE A 32 -30.15 20.97 4.51
CA ILE A 32 -29.60 19.62 4.70
C ILE A 32 -28.09 19.72 4.94
N ASP A 33 -27.35 20.44 4.11
CA ASP A 33 -25.90 20.58 4.22
C ASP A 33 -25.51 21.27 5.54
N LYS A 34 -26.25 22.31 5.93
CA LYS A 34 -26.04 23.02 7.21
C LYS A 34 -26.35 22.14 8.42
N GLU A 35 -27.36 21.26 8.33
CA GLU A 35 -27.67 20.28 9.37
C GLU A 35 -26.59 19.18 9.41
N LEU A 36 -26.16 18.69 8.24
CA LEU A 36 -25.09 17.70 8.10
C LEU A 36 -23.76 18.20 8.69
N GLU A 37 -23.44 19.48 8.50
CA GLU A 37 -22.24 20.11 9.07
C GLU A 37 -22.28 20.19 10.62
N LYS A 38 -23.42 19.97 11.27
CA LYS A 38 -23.48 19.85 12.74
C LYS A 38 -22.98 18.49 13.23
N PHE A 39 -23.01 17.47 12.39
CA PHE A 39 -22.57 16.14 12.78
C PHE A 39 -21.05 16.03 12.72
N GLU A 40 -20.45 15.72 13.87
CA GLU A 40 -18.99 15.60 14.01
C GLU A 40 -18.39 14.55 13.07
N CYS A 41 -19.10 13.45 12.81
CA CYS A 41 -18.65 12.42 11.87
C CYS A 41 -18.56 12.94 10.42
N VAL A 42 -19.45 13.84 10.00
CA VAL A 42 -19.44 14.45 8.66
C VAL A 42 -18.25 15.41 8.55
N LYS A 43 -18.03 16.25 9.56
CA LYS A 43 -16.86 17.13 9.64
C LYS A 43 -15.54 16.37 9.57
N GLN A 44 -15.39 15.33 10.39
CA GLN A 44 -14.18 14.50 10.38
C GLN A 44 -13.98 13.82 9.03
N ARG A 45 -15.03 13.29 8.42
CA ARG A 45 -14.95 12.66 7.10
C ARG A 45 -14.53 13.65 6.02
N LYS A 46 -15.08 14.88 6.05
CA LYS A 46 -14.75 15.98 5.13
C LYS A 46 -13.29 16.41 5.29
N GLN A 47 -12.82 16.57 6.52
CA GLN A 47 -11.43 16.89 6.81
C GLN A 47 -10.47 15.78 6.33
N GLN A 48 -10.78 14.52 6.62
CA GLN A 48 -9.99 13.37 6.12
C GLN A 48 -9.93 13.35 4.59
N LEU A 49 -11.04 13.68 3.92
CA LEU A 49 -11.09 13.76 2.46
C LEU A 49 -10.18 14.87 1.93
N GLU A 50 -10.22 16.06 2.56
CA GLU A 50 -9.37 17.20 2.18
C GLU A 50 -7.88 16.92 2.42
N GLU A 51 -7.53 16.30 3.54
CA GLU A 51 -6.16 15.87 3.83
C GLU A 51 -5.68 14.82 2.82
N LEU A 52 -6.54 13.87 2.45
CA LEU A 52 -6.25 12.86 1.45
C LEU A 52 -6.08 13.48 0.06
N GLU A 53 -6.93 14.42 -0.32
CA GLU A 53 -6.83 15.14 -1.60
C GLU A 53 -5.50 15.88 -1.72
N LYS A 54 -5.09 16.61 -0.67
CA LYS A 54 -3.77 17.27 -0.61
C LYS A 54 -2.63 16.26 -0.73
N CYS A 55 -2.72 15.12 -0.03
CA CYS A 55 -1.73 14.05 -0.09
C CYS A 55 -1.61 13.45 -1.48
N VAL A 56 -2.74 13.15 -2.15
CA VAL A 56 -2.78 12.61 -3.51
C VAL A 56 -2.14 13.60 -4.49
N LYS A 57 -2.54 14.88 -4.43
CA LYS A 57 -1.98 15.91 -5.30
C LYS A 57 -0.46 16.03 -5.15
N GLN A 58 0.05 16.02 -3.92
CA GLN A 58 1.49 16.03 -3.67
C GLN A 58 2.16 14.79 -4.28
N LYS A 59 1.59 13.59 -4.11
CA LYS A 59 2.15 12.36 -4.68
C LYS A 59 2.17 12.37 -6.20
N GLU A 60 1.14 12.91 -6.84
CA GLU A 60 1.10 13.09 -8.30
C GLU A 60 2.21 14.03 -8.79
N GLU A 61 2.46 15.13 -8.08
CA GLU A 61 3.57 16.06 -8.38
C GLU A 61 4.95 15.39 -8.21
N GLU A 62 5.13 14.59 -7.17
CA GLU A 62 6.35 13.80 -6.92
C GLU A 62 6.60 12.78 -8.03
N VAL A 63 5.57 12.04 -8.43
CA VAL A 63 5.64 11.07 -9.54
C VAL A 63 6.02 11.77 -10.84
N ALA A 64 5.33 12.86 -11.17
CA ALA A 64 5.66 13.65 -12.36
C ALA A 64 7.09 14.20 -12.33
N ARG A 65 7.64 14.54 -11.16
CA ARG A 65 9.05 14.93 -11.05
C ARG A 65 9.99 13.76 -11.29
N VAL A 66 9.71 12.60 -10.72
CA VAL A 66 10.53 11.40 -10.87
C VAL A 66 10.54 10.93 -12.32
N ASP A 67 9.39 10.92 -13.00
CA ASP A 67 9.29 10.57 -14.43
C ASP A 67 10.16 11.48 -15.29
N ARG A 68 10.13 12.80 -15.02
CA ARG A 68 11.02 13.75 -15.71
C ARG A 68 12.50 13.45 -15.49
N LEU A 69 12.90 13.06 -14.27
CA LEU A 69 14.29 12.69 -13.98
C LEU A 69 14.71 11.41 -14.71
N PHE A 70 13.82 10.41 -14.81
CA PHE A 70 14.09 9.20 -15.59
C PHE A 70 14.25 9.51 -17.07
N ASP A 71 13.37 10.33 -17.61
CA ASP A 71 13.44 10.79 -19.00
C ASP A 71 14.74 11.56 -19.29
N ASP A 72 15.16 12.45 -18.39
CA ASP A 72 16.41 13.19 -18.51
C ASP A 72 17.63 12.27 -18.44
N ALA A 73 17.63 11.31 -17.51
CA ALA A 73 18.71 10.34 -17.36
C ALA A 73 18.83 9.43 -18.58
N SER A 74 17.72 8.89 -19.08
CA SER A 74 17.69 8.08 -20.30
C SER A 74 18.24 8.85 -21.49
N ARG A 75 17.77 10.08 -21.71
CA ARG A 75 18.30 10.96 -22.78
C ARG A 75 19.79 11.26 -22.63
N ALA A 76 20.28 11.41 -21.40
CA ALA A 76 21.69 11.66 -21.15
C ALA A 76 22.54 10.42 -21.49
N ILE A 77 22.04 9.23 -21.13
CA ILE A 77 22.67 7.94 -21.48
C ILE A 77 22.73 7.78 -22.99
N ASP A 78 21.63 8.01 -23.71
CA ASP A 78 21.58 7.92 -25.17
C ASP A 78 22.60 8.85 -25.83
N LYS A 79 22.73 10.09 -25.32
CA LYS A 79 23.75 11.04 -25.80
C LYS A 79 25.17 10.55 -25.57
N CYS A 80 25.45 10.02 -24.38
CA CYS A 80 26.75 9.44 -24.06
C CYS A 80 27.05 8.26 -24.99
N GLU A 81 26.07 7.40 -25.24
CA GLU A 81 26.21 6.26 -26.14
C GLU A 81 26.54 6.69 -27.57
N ILE A 82 25.85 7.71 -28.10
CA ILE A 82 26.14 8.27 -29.43
C ILE A 82 27.59 8.77 -29.50
N LEU A 83 28.08 9.48 -28.48
CA LEU A 83 29.46 9.97 -28.44
C LEU A 83 30.48 8.82 -28.45
N VAL A 84 30.18 7.73 -27.73
CA VAL A 84 31.04 6.54 -27.72
C VAL A 84 31.01 5.85 -29.10
N LYS A 85 29.84 5.68 -29.70
CA LYS A 85 29.68 5.12 -31.06
C LYS A 85 30.47 5.93 -32.10
N ASP A 86 30.41 7.26 -32.03
CA ASP A 86 31.18 8.16 -32.90
C ASP A 86 32.70 8.01 -32.71
N LEU A 87 33.18 7.94 -31.46
CA LEU A 87 34.60 7.73 -31.17
C LEU A 87 35.13 6.41 -31.73
N TYR A 88 34.39 5.32 -31.54
CA TYR A 88 34.75 4.00 -32.09
C TYR A 88 34.82 4.05 -33.62
N SER A 89 33.81 4.67 -34.24
CA SER A 89 33.75 4.83 -35.70
C SER A 89 34.96 5.61 -36.24
N LYS A 90 35.37 6.69 -35.55
CA LYS A 90 36.56 7.48 -35.91
C LYS A 90 37.87 6.70 -35.80
N LEU A 91 37.94 5.72 -34.89
CA LEU A 91 39.09 4.83 -34.73
C LEU A 91 39.04 3.61 -35.66
N GLY A 92 38.02 3.49 -36.51
CA GLY A 92 37.82 2.34 -37.39
C GLY A 92 37.39 1.06 -36.64
N LEU A 93 36.86 1.20 -35.43
CA LEU A 93 36.35 0.12 -34.60
C LEU A 93 34.82 0.09 -34.66
N GLN A 94 34.23 -1.09 -34.46
CA GLN A 94 32.78 -1.24 -34.34
C GLN A 94 32.38 -1.21 -32.85
N TYR A 95 31.45 -0.32 -32.48
CA TYR A 95 30.86 -0.35 -31.16
C TYR A 95 29.96 -1.58 -31.01
N ARG A 96 30.13 -2.32 -29.92
CA ARG A 96 29.32 -3.50 -29.56
C ARG A 96 28.70 -3.28 -28.19
N GLU A 97 27.38 -3.39 -28.12
CA GLU A 97 26.64 -3.45 -26.87
C GLU A 97 26.88 -4.85 -26.28
N SER A 98 28.04 -5.05 -25.64
CA SER A 98 28.43 -6.36 -25.13
C SER A 98 27.53 -6.76 -23.95
N SER A 99 26.50 -7.55 -24.23
CA SER A 99 25.91 -8.47 -23.27
C SER A 99 26.93 -9.57 -22.98
N SER A 100 27.21 -9.86 -21.71
CA SER A 100 28.30 -10.76 -21.32
C SER A 100 28.05 -12.26 -21.59
N GLU A 101 27.06 -12.61 -22.39
CA GLU A 101 26.67 -14.00 -22.68
C GLU A 101 27.20 -14.48 -24.05
N ASP A 102 27.91 -13.63 -24.79
CA ASP A 102 28.34 -13.90 -26.16
C ASP A 102 29.88 -14.09 -26.27
N GLU A 103 30.53 -14.42 -25.17
CA GLU A 103 31.97 -14.74 -25.09
C GLU A 103 32.28 -16.18 -25.56
N ASP A 104 31.27 -17.03 -25.82
CA ASP A 104 31.49 -18.42 -26.27
C ASP A 104 31.95 -18.53 -27.73
N LEU A 105 31.84 -17.46 -28.52
CA LEU A 105 32.21 -17.47 -29.95
C LEU A 105 33.54 -16.77 -30.25
N ALA A 106 34.18 -16.15 -29.24
CA ALA A 106 35.47 -15.47 -29.36
C ALA A 106 36.59 -16.18 -28.57
N ALA A 107 36.69 -17.49 -28.74
CA ALA A 107 37.80 -18.29 -28.23
C ALA A 107 39.17 -17.71 -28.67
N LYS A 108 40.14 -17.64 -27.74
CA LYS A 108 41.48 -18.29 -27.86
C LYS A 108 42.41 -17.99 -26.67
N ALA A 109 42.77 -19.06 -25.96
CA ALA A 109 43.95 -19.26 -25.10
C ALA A 109 44.41 -18.05 -24.26
N THR A 110 43.80 -17.84 -23.10
CA THR A 110 44.48 -17.19 -21.98
C THR A 110 45.05 -18.27 -21.07
N GLU A 111 46.36 -18.20 -20.87
CA GLU A 111 47.17 -19.06 -20.02
C GLU A 111 46.62 -19.03 -18.57
N VAL A 112 45.95 -20.11 -18.16
CA VAL A 112 45.46 -20.28 -16.78
C VAL A 112 46.57 -20.93 -15.98
N ILE A 113 47.12 -20.21 -15.00
CA ILE A 113 48.03 -20.76 -14.00
C ILE A 113 47.17 -21.27 -12.85
N GLU A 114 47.12 -22.60 -12.67
CA GLU A 114 46.53 -23.23 -11.48
C GLU A 114 47.46 -22.97 -10.29
N ILE A 115 46.98 -22.17 -9.34
CA ILE A 115 47.60 -22.04 -8.02
C ILE A 115 46.91 -23.10 -7.14
N PRO A 116 47.63 -24.09 -6.60
CA PRO A 116 47.01 -25.11 -5.76
C PRO A 116 46.51 -24.49 -4.46
N ASP A 117 45.25 -24.80 -4.14
CA ASP A 117 44.57 -24.36 -2.93
C ASP A 117 45.16 -25.14 -1.74
N GLU A 118 46.11 -24.55 -1.01
CA GLU A 118 46.39 -24.96 0.37
C GLU A 118 45.57 -24.10 1.32
N ASP A 119 44.97 -24.79 2.29
CA ASP A 119 43.83 -24.41 3.10
C ASP A 119 43.97 -23.11 3.94
N ASP A 120 42.78 -22.65 4.36
CA ASP A 120 42.47 -21.71 5.44
C ASP A 120 42.66 -20.20 5.18
N ASP A 121 41.55 -19.56 4.81
CA ASP A 121 41.18 -18.27 5.38
C ASP A 121 39.66 -18.11 5.45
N ASP A 122 39.13 -18.17 6.67
CA ASP A 122 37.76 -17.77 7.02
C ASP A 122 37.55 -16.27 6.72
N VAL A 123 37.30 -15.92 5.46
CA VAL A 123 36.83 -14.58 5.11
C VAL A 123 35.34 -14.50 5.41
N MET A 124 35.03 -13.75 6.47
CA MET A 124 33.65 -13.37 6.80
C MET A 124 32.89 -12.98 5.54
N SER A 125 31.78 -13.68 5.27
CA SER A 125 30.79 -13.26 4.27
C SER A 125 30.16 -11.94 4.72
N ILE A 126 30.82 -10.83 4.38
CA ILE A 126 30.18 -9.54 4.30
C ILE A 126 29.43 -9.55 2.98
N ASP A 127 28.11 -9.65 3.04
CA ASP A 127 27.23 -9.41 1.91
C ASP A 127 27.29 -7.93 1.51
N LEU A 128 28.37 -7.56 0.82
CA LEU A 128 28.53 -6.33 0.06
C LEU A 128 29.04 -6.70 -1.34
N GLY A 129 28.30 -7.57 -2.01
CA GLY A 129 28.56 -7.98 -3.39
C GLY A 129 27.96 -7.00 -4.40
N TRP A 130 28.51 -5.78 -4.46
CA TRP A 130 28.28 -4.79 -5.51
C TRP A 130 28.91 -5.28 -6.83
N LYS A 131 28.23 -6.22 -7.50
CA LYS A 131 28.58 -6.65 -8.86
C LYS A 131 27.56 -6.09 -9.85
N HIS A 132 28.08 -5.39 -10.85
CA HIS A 132 27.43 -4.52 -11.83
C HIS A 132 26.52 -5.24 -12.85
N LYS A 133 25.69 -6.19 -12.40
CA LYS A 133 24.64 -6.85 -13.21
C LYS A 133 23.30 -6.97 -12.49
N LYS A 134 23.20 -6.54 -11.23
CA LYS A 134 21.92 -6.51 -10.50
C LYS A 134 21.05 -5.32 -10.88
N VAL A 135 21.57 -4.23 -11.45
CA VAL A 135 20.74 -3.04 -11.72
C VAL A 135 19.63 -3.36 -12.74
N LEU A 136 19.90 -4.14 -13.78
CA LEU A 136 18.86 -4.56 -14.74
C LEU A 136 17.87 -5.58 -14.14
N HIS A 137 18.37 -6.57 -13.39
CA HIS A 137 17.50 -7.57 -12.73
C HIS A 137 16.63 -6.93 -11.65
N VAL A 138 17.16 -5.96 -10.92
CA VAL A 138 16.45 -5.11 -9.97
C VAL A 138 15.45 -4.20 -10.71
N PHE A 139 15.81 -3.63 -11.88
CA PHE A 139 14.90 -2.83 -12.71
C PHE A 139 13.67 -3.61 -13.22
N PHE A 140 13.84 -4.87 -13.64
CA PHE A 140 12.71 -5.71 -14.09
C PHE A 140 11.94 -6.35 -12.92
N LEU A 141 12.59 -6.58 -11.78
CA LEU A 141 11.94 -7.16 -10.60
C LEU A 141 11.28 -6.12 -9.69
N PHE A 142 11.67 -4.84 -9.74
CA PHE A 142 11.07 -3.80 -8.89
C PHE A 142 9.57 -3.63 -9.15
N PRO A 143 9.10 -3.50 -10.41
CA PRO A 143 7.68 -3.43 -10.71
C PRO A 143 6.94 -4.71 -10.31
N SER A 144 7.54 -5.88 -10.52
CA SER A 144 6.89 -7.16 -10.18
C SER A 144 6.85 -7.43 -8.66
N LEU A 145 7.84 -6.96 -7.91
CA LEU A 145 7.87 -7.03 -6.45
C LEU A 145 6.83 -6.09 -5.83
N GLN A 146 6.75 -4.84 -6.30
CA GLN A 146 5.70 -3.89 -5.91
C GLN A 146 4.31 -4.38 -6.31
N LEU A 147 4.15 -4.96 -7.50
CA LEU A 147 2.89 -5.56 -7.95
C LEU A 147 2.52 -6.75 -7.06
N ARG A 148 3.47 -7.62 -6.68
CA ARG A 148 3.24 -8.76 -5.78
C ARG A 148 2.81 -8.30 -4.39
N GLU A 149 3.44 -7.26 -3.86
CA GLU A 149 3.11 -6.69 -2.55
C GLU A 149 1.77 -5.96 -2.57
N ALA A 150 1.47 -5.18 -3.61
CA ALA A 150 0.17 -4.55 -3.83
C ALA A 150 -0.94 -5.61 -3.99
N MET A 151 -0.69 -6.67 -4.75
CA MET A 151 -1.62 -7.79 -4.89
C MET A 151 -1.81 -8.57 -3.57
N ALA A 152 -0.79 -8.66 -2.71
CA ALA A 152 -0.92 -9.25 -1.37
C ALA A 152 -1.72 -8.35 -0.43
N ALA A 153 -1.49 -7.04 -0.48
CA ALA A 153 -2.25 -6.05 0.27
C ALA A 153 -3.73 -6.01 -0.16
N MET A 154 -4.02 -6.04 -1.45
CA MET A 154 -5.38 -6.13 -1.98
C MET A 154 -6.07 -7.44 -1.58
N ARG A 155 -5.39 -8.59 -1.64
CA ARG A 155 -5.95 -9.87 -1.16
C ARG A 155 -6.24 -9.83 0.34
N LYS A 156 -5.36 -9.24 1.14
CA LYS A 156 -5.56 -9.07 2.58
C LYS A 156 -6.74 -8.14 2.88
N SER A 157 -6.85 -7.02 2.17
CA SER A 157 -7.98 -6.10 2.26
C SER A 157 -9.29 -6.78 1.86
N ALA A 158 -9.32 -7.53 0.76
CA ALA A 158 -10.48 -8.30 0.33
C ALA A 158 -10.89 -9.36 1.38
N GLN A 159 -9.92 -10.04 2.00
CA GLN A 159 -10.19 -10.98 3.10
C GLN A 159 -10.73 -10.28 4.35
N ASP A 160 -10.24 -9.10 4.68
CA ASP A 160 -10.70 -8.35 5.84
C ASP A 160 -12.11 -7.77 5.61
N VAL A 161 -12.43 -7.34 4.39
CA VAL A 161 -13.80 -6.97 3.96
C VAL A 161 -14.72 -8.19 4.01
N GLN A 162 -14.27 -9.36 3.56
CA GLN A 162 -15.07 -10.59 3.62
C GLN A 162 -15.33 -11.01 5.08
N LYS A 163 -14.32 -10.98 5.95
CA LYS A 163 -14.49 -11.26 7.40
C LYS A 163 -15.42 -10.27 8.07
N PHE A 164 -15.37 -9.00 7.67
CA PHE A 164 -16.30 -7.98 8.15
C PHE A 164 -17.72 -8.30 7.70
N MET A 165 -17.92 -8.61 6.42
CA MET A 165 -19.22 -8.99 5.88
C MET A 165 -19.77 -10.25 6.54
N ASP A 166 -18.93 -11.25 6.81
CA ASP A 166 -19.32 -12.46 7.54
C ASP A 166 -19.65 -12.16 9.01
N ALA A 167 -18.92 -11.26 9.68
CA ALA A 167 -19.22 -10.84 11.04
C ALA A 167 -20.53 -10.04 11.13
N VAL A 168 -20.80 -9.20 10.13
CA VAL A 168 -22.05 -8.45 10.00
C VAL A 168 -23.20 -9.42 9.70
N ASN A 169 -23.04 -10.34 8.74
CA ASN A 169 -24.06 -11.33 8.39
C ASN A 169 -24.32 -12.34 9.50
N LYS A 170 -23.30 -12.70 10.28
CA LYS A 170 -23.44 -13.54 11.48
C LYS A 170 -24.15 -12.79 12.61
N LYS A 171 -24.03 -11.46 12.67
CA LYS A 171 -24.76 -10.61 13.62
C LYS A 171 -26.21 -10.38 13.18
N THR A 172 -26.50 -10.26 11.88
CA THR A 172 -27.88 -10.20 11.37
C THR A 172 -28.60 -11.54 11.45
N ASN A 173 -27.91 -12.69 11.29
CA ASN A 173 -28.51 -14.01 11.53
C ASN A 173 -28.62 -14.35 13.04
N ALA A 174 -27.76 -13.79 13.89
CA ALA A 174 -27.86 -13.93 15.35
C ALA A 174 -28.85 -12.95 16.00
N GLN A 175 -29.41 -11.98 15.26
CA GLN A 175 -30.45 -11.10 15.82
C GLN A 175 -31.83 -11.76 15.90
N ASP A 176 -32.04 -12.93 15.29
CA ASP A 176 -33.23 -13.76 15.51
C ASP A 176 -33.06 -14.82 16.61
N ALA A 177 -31.88 -14.92 17.23
CA ALA A 177 -31.66 -15.83 18.34
C ALA A 177 -30.77 -15.21 19.42
N GLN A 178 -31.38 -14.96 20.58
CA GLN A 178 -30.77 -14.69 21.88
C GLN A 178 -30.69 -13.21 22.31
N LYS A 179 -31.83 -12.80 22.88
CA LYS A 179 -31.89 -11.98 24.09
C LYS A 179 -30.98 -12.63 25.17
N ALA A 180 -30.12 -11.80 25.80
CA ALA A 180 -29.24 -12.06 26.95
C ALA A 180 -27.80 -12.56 26.68
N ALA A 181 -26.84 -11.63 26.65
CA ALA A 181 -25.67 -11.60 27.54
C ALA A 181 -24.74 -10.40 27.21
N GLY A 182 -24.65 -9.47 28.16
CA GLY A 182 -23.58 -8.49 28.42
C GLY A 182 -22.66 -8.05 27.28
N SER A 183 -23.04 -6.96 26.63
CA SER A 183 -22.10 -6.04 25.96
C SER A 183 -21.49 -5.14 27.04
N ASP A 184 -20.22 -5.32 27.38
CA ASP A 184 -19.42 -4.31 28.07
C ASP A 184 -18.11 -4.08 27.31
N LEU A 185 -18.19 -3.23 26.30
CA LEU A 185 -17.05 -2.44 25.81
C LEU A 185 -17.16 -1.08 26.49
N SER A 186 -16.84 -1.01 27.79
CA SER A 186 -16.85 0.24 28.54
C SER A 186 -15.55 0.39 29.33
N ASN A 187 -14.92 1.55 29.13
CA ASN A 187 -13.70 2.12 29.75
C ASN A 187 -12.33 1.49 29.41
N ASP A 188 -11.64 2.15 28.48
CA ASP A 188 -10.24 1.97 28.05
C ASP A 188 -9.21 2.43 29.10
N GLY A 189 -9.33 1.99 30.35
CA GLY A 189 -8.38 2.44 31.39
C GLY A 189 -8.28 1.63 32.67
N ASP A 190 -9.35 0.93 33.08
CA ASP A 190 -9.34 0.14 34.31
C ASP A 190 -9.15 -1.35 34.04
N LEU A 191 -8.16 -1.94 34.73
CA LEU A 191 -7.86 -3.35 34.63
C LEU A 191 -8.81 -4.15 35.53
N ASN A 192 -9.66 -4.99 34.95
CA ASN A 192 -10.69 -5.76 35.63
C ASN A 192 -10.33 -7.26 35.75
N VAL A 193 -10.66 -7.86 36.88
CA VAL A 193 -10.59 -9.32 37.07
C VAL A 193 -11.48 -10.01 36.03
N GLY A 194 -10.96 -11.05 35.38
CA GLY A 194 -11.59 -11.76 34.26
C GLY A 194 -11.08 -11.34 32.88
N MET A 195 -10.32 -10.24 32.77
CA MET A 195 -9.75 -9.81 31.50
C MET A 195 -8.69 -10.78 30.96
N ARG A 196 -8.67 -10.98 29.64
CA ARG A 196 -7.62 -11.73 28.94
C ARG A 196 -6.43 -10.83 28.69
N ILE A 197 -5.33 -11.06 29.40
CA ILE A 197 -4.13 -10.22 29.36
C ILE A 197 -2.88 -11.02 28.96
N LEU A 198 -1.83 -10.31 28.52
CA LEU A 198 -0.50 -10.87 28.32
C LEU A 198 0.35 -10.57 29.55
N GLY A 199 0.75 -11.62 30.28
CA GLY A 199 1.66 -11.52 31.42
C GLY A 199 3.08 -11.94 31.03
N LYS A 200 4.08 -11.19 31.49
CA LYS A 200 5.49 -11.57 31.32
C LYS A 200 5.94 -12.45 32.49
N LYS A 201 6.32 -13.70 32.22
CA LYS A 201 6.87 -14.61 33.25
C LYS A 201 8.35 -14.30 33.51
N ARG A 202 8.93 -14.82 34.60
CA ARG A 202 10.37 -14.70 34.93
C ARG A 202 11.31 -15.09 33.77
N THR A 203 10.88 -15.93 32.85
CA THR A 203 11.62 -16.39 31.66
C THR A 203 11.62 -15.40 30.49
N LYS A 204 11.13 -14.17 30.68
CA LYS A 204 11.04 -13.09 29.68
C LYS A 204 10.22 -13.41 28.42
N THR A 205 9.37 -14.43 28.47
CA THR A 205 8.36 -14.74 27.45
C THR A 205 7.00 -14.19 27.86
N TRP A 206 6.23 -13.66 26.90
CA TRP A 206 4.87 -13.19 27.11
C TRP A 206 3.89 -14.35 26.96
N HIS A 207 2.99 -14.52 27.93
CA HIS A 207 1.99 -15.57 27.92
C HIS A 207 0.59 -14.98 28.07
N LYS A 208 -0.36 -15.52 27.31
CA LYS A 208 -1.77 -15.15 27.41
C LYS A 208 -2.39 -15.84 28.63
N GLY A 209 -3.03 -15.07 29.50
CA GLY A 209 -3.71 -15.55 30.70
C GLY A 209 -4.96 -14.75 31.01
N THR A 210 -5.70 -15.18 32.03
CA THR A 210 -6.86 -14.47 32.57
C THR A 210 -6.45 -13.80 33.87
N LEU A 211 -6.75 -12.52 34.05
CA LEU A 211 -6.48 -11.81 35.30
C LEU A 211 -7.42 -12.33 36.39
N ILE A 212 -6.87 -12.87 37.48
CA ILE A 212 -7.69 -13.51 38.54
C ILE A 212 -7.83 -12.66 39.80
N ALA A 213 -6.90 -11.73 40.05
CA ALA A 213 -6.92 -10.83 41.20
C ALA A 213 -5.94 -9.66 40.98
N ILE A 214 -6.19 -8.54 41.65
CA ILE A 214 -5.28 -7.39 41.76
C ILE A 214 -4.99 -7.21 43.24
N GLN A 215 -3.72 -7.34 43.65
CA GLN A 215 -3.28 -7.02 45.01
C GLN A 215 -2.50 -5.71 44.97
N THR A 216 -2.98 -4.71 45.71
CA THR A 216 -2.24 -3.48 45.97
C THR A 216 -1.28 -3.73 47.12
N VAL A 217 0.02 -3.59 46.88
CA VAL A 217 1.01 -3.52 47.95
C VAL A 217 1.14 -2.06 48.36
N GLY A 218 0.84 -1.78 49.64
CA GLY A 218 1.05 -0.48 50.28
C GLY A 218 2.41 -0.39 50.94
#